data_AF-A0A139PW43-F1
#
_entry.id   AF-A0A139PW43-F1
#
_cell.length_a   1.000
_cell.length_b   1.000
_cell.length_c   1.000
_cell.angle_alpha   90.00
_cell.angle_beta   90.00
_cell.angle_gamma   90.00
#
_symmetry.space_group_name_H-M   'P 1'
#
loop_
_entity.id
_entity.type
_entity.pdbx_description
1 polymer ?
#
loop_
_entity_poly.entity_id
_entity_poly.type
_entity_poly.pdbx_seq_one_letter_code
_entity_poly.pdbx_strand_id
1 'polypeptide(L)'
;MDLVKIGKQTENNFIGVNSGIMDQFAIGMGADQRAIYLDTNTLEYDLVPLDLKDNVVVIMNTNKRRELADSKYNERRAECEKAVEELQVALDIQTLGELDEWAFDQYSYLIKDENRLKRARHAVLENQRTLKAQAALQAGDLETFGRLMNASHVSLEHDYEVTGLELDTLVHTAWDQEGVLGARMTGAGFGGCAIALVRKDAVEAFKAAVGKHYEEVVGYAPSFYIAEVAGGTRVLD
;
A
#
# COMPACT_ATOMS: atom_id res chain seq x y z
N MET A 1 -21.24 -2.84 -7.94
CA MET A 1 -20.57 -3.79 -7.01
C MET A 1 -20.43 -5.20 -7.59
N ASP A 2 -21.43 -5.72 -8.30
CA ASP A 2 -21.37 -7.11 -8.81
C ASP A 2 -20.20 -7.35 -9.78
N LEU A 3 -19.95 -6.41 -10.70
CA LEU A 3 -18.79 -6.48 -11.61
C LEU A 3 -17.44 -6.54 -10.86
N VAL A 4 -17.31 -5.78 -9.77
CA VAL A 4 -16.11 -5.78 -8.92
C VAL A 4 -15.91 -7.15 -8.26
N LYS A 5 -16.99 -7.73 -7.70
CA LYS A 5 -16.95 -9.05 -7.07
C LYS A 5 -16.64 -10.17 -8.08
N ILE A 6 -17.21 -10.10 -9.28
CA ILE A 6 -16.92 -11.06 -10.36
C ILE A 6 -15.45 -10.96 -10.77
N GLY A 7 -14.92 -9.75 -10.96
CA GLY A 7 -13.51 -9.55 -11.31
C GLY A 7 -12.56 -10.20 -10.28
N LYS A 8 -12.84 -10.02 -8.98
CA LYS A 8 -12.08 -10.66 -7.91
C LYS A 8 -12.20 -12.19 -7.97
N GLN A 9 -13.41 -12.73 -8.19
CA GLN A 9 -13.62 -14.16 -8.31
C GLN A 9 -12.86 -14.76 -9.50
N THR A 10 -12.76 -14.05 -10.63
CA THR A 10 -11.95 -14.47 -11.78
C THR A 10 -10.46 -14.57 -11.40
N GLU A 11 -9.93 -13.57 -10.71
CA GLU A 11 -8.52 -13.58 -10.27
C GLU A 11 -8.23 -14.74 -9.30
N ASN A 12 -9.10 -14.95 -8.31
CA ASN A 12 -8.88 -16.00 -7.31
C ASN A 12 -9.12 -17.42 -7.87
N ASN A 13 -10.22 -17.63 -8.59
CA ASN A 13 -10.67 -18.98 -8.94
C ASN A 13 -10.20 -19.45 -10.32
N PHE A 14 -9.83 -18.54 -11.22
CA PHE A 14 -9.42 -18.88 -12.58
C PHE A 14 -7.94 -18.59 -12.83
N ILE A 15 -7.45 -17.40 -12.43
CA ILE A 15 -6.03 -17.05 -12.57
C ILE A 15 -5.18 -17.71 -11.48
N GLY A 16 -5.76 -17.93 -10.29
CA GLY A 16 -5.10 -18.62 -9.17
C GLY A 16 -4.29 -17.70 -8.25
N VAL A 17 -4.57 -16.40 -8.26
CA VAL A 17 -3.94 -15.42 -7.36
C VAL A 17 -4.93 -15.09 -6.25
N ASN A 18 -4.61 -15.40 -4.98
CA ASN A 18 -5.52 -15.19 -3.84
C ASN A 18 -5.53 -13.74 -3.33
N SER A 19 -5.84 -12.80 -4.22
CA SER A 19 -5.91 -11.36 -3.94
C SER A 19 -7.11 -10.93 -3.08
N GLY A 20 -7.00 -9.72 -2.53
CA GLY A 20 -8.10 -8.97 -1.93
C GLY A 20 -9.05 -8.37 -2.97
N ILE A 21 -9.93 -7.44 -2.55
CA ILE A 21 -10.89 -6.75 -3.44
C ILE A 21 -10.39 -5.38 -3.93
N MET A 22 -9.30 -4.88 -3.34
CA MET A 22 -8.84 -3.49 -3.48
C MET A 22 -8.73 -3.03 -4.93
N ASP A 23 -8.05 -3.79 -5.78
CA ASP A 23 -7.76 -3.38 -7.16
C ASP A 23 -9.04 -3.28 -8.00
N GLN A 24 -9.88 -4.32 -7.94
CA GLN A 24 -11.16 -4.32 -8.64
C GLN A 24 -12.09 -3.22 -8.10
N PHE A 25 -12.05 -2.96 -6.79
CA PHE A 25 -12.86 -1.91 -6.17
C PHE A 25 -12.42 -0.53 -6.63
N ALA A 26 -11.12 -0.24 -6.63
CA ALA A 26 -10.58 1.04 -7.09
C ALA A 26 -10.91 1.29 -8.57
N ILE A 27 -10.77 0.27 -9.42
CA ILE A 27 -11.09 0.36 -10.86
C ILE A 27 -12.58 0.56 -11.10
N GLY A 28 -13.43 -0.13 -10.34
CA GLY A 28 -14.88 -0.08 -10.53
C GLY A 28 -15.55 1.14 -9.92
N MET A 29 -15.06 1.60 -8.76
CA MET A 29 -15.70 2.61 -7.92
C MET A 29 -14.96 3.96 -7.91
N GLY A 30 -13.90 4.10 -8.72
CA GLY A 30 -13.14 5.35 -8.85
C GLY A 30 -14.03 6.56 -9.12
N ALA A 31 -13.61 7.73 -8.62
CA ALA A 31 -14.30 8.99 -8.83
C ALA A 31 -13.27 10.10 -9.06
N ASP A 32 -13.60 11.05 -9.93
CA ASP A 32 -12.69 12.15 -10.29
C ASP A 32 -12.26 12.93 -9.05
N GLN A 33 -10.94 13.13 -8.89
CA GLN A 33 -10.34 13.86 -7.76
C GLN A 33 -10.73 13.33 -6.36
N ARG A 34 -11.08 12.04 -6.25
CA ARG A 34 -11.44 11.39 -4.99
C ARG A 34 -10.58 10.15 -4.76
N ALA A 35 -10.09 9.99 -3.54
CA ALA A 35 -9.61 8.71 -3.04
C ALA A 35 -10.78 7.90 -2.48
N ILE A 36 -10.62 6.58 -2.41
CA ILE A 36 -11.61 5.68 -1.80
C ILE A 36 -11.05 5.23 -0.46
N TYR A 37 -11.80 5.47 0.61
CA TYR A 37 -11.62 4.77 1.88
C TYR A 37 -12.57 3.57 1.88
N LEU A 38 -12.05 2.36 2.01
CA LEU A 38 -12.81 1.12 1.92
C LEU A 38 -12.52 0.24 3.14
N ASP A 39 -13.55 -0.10 3.89
CA ASP A 39 -13.49 -1.21 4.83
C ASP A 39 -13.68 -2.52 4.07
N THR A 40 -12.63 -3.32 3.95
CA THR A 40 -12.68 -4.58 3.21
C THR A 40 -13.42 -5.71 3.92
N ASN A 41 -13.70 -5.57 5.23
CA ASN A 41 -14.47 -6.53 6.00
C ASN A 41 -15.97 -6.38 5.71
N THR A 42 -16.46 -5.13 5.66
CA THR A 42 -17.89 -4.81 5.46
C THR A 42 -18.25 -4.41 4.03
N LEU A 43 -17.25 -4.00 3.23
CA LEU A 43 -17.37 -3.35 1.93
C LEU A 43 -18.03 -1.96 1.98
N GLU A 44 -18.18 -1.37 3.17
CA GLU A 44 -18.55 0.03 3.32
C GLU A 44 -17.41 0.93 2.86
N TYR A 45 -17.74 2.04 2.19
CA TYR A 45 -16.73 2.92 1.62
C TYR A 45 -17.17 4.38 1.58
N ASP A 46 -16.17 5.27 1.63
CA ASP A 46 -16.32 6.71 1.49
C ASP A 46 -15.44 7.27 0.37
N LEU A 47 -15.94 8.30 -0.30
CA LEU A 47 -15.16 9.07 -1.28
C LEU A 47 -14.52 10.29 -0.62
N VAL A 48 -13.23 10.19 -0.35
CA VAL A 48 -12.45 11.25 0.31
C VAL A 48 -11.94 12.23 -0.75
N PRO A 49 -12.21 13.55 -0.64
CA PRO A 49 -11.59 14.55 -1.52
C PRO A 49 -10.07 14.43 -1.49
N LEU A 50 -9.45 14.33 -2.66
CA LEU A 50 -8.00 14.25 -2.80
C LEU A 50 -7.45 15.63 -3.17
N ASP A 51 -7.51 16.57 -2.22
CA ASP A 51 -6.89 17.90 -2.39
C ASP A 51 -5.41 17.85 -1.99
N LEU A 52 -4.54 17.71 -2.98
CA LEU A 52 -3.09 17.66 -2.80
C LEU A 52 -2.43 19.05 -2.82
N LYS A 53 -3.22 20.14 -2.93
CA LYS A 53 -2.72 21.52 -3.00
C LYS A 53 -1.68 21.69 -4.13
N ASP A 54 -0.47 22.10 -3.79
CA ASP A 54 0.65 22.27 -4.71
C ASP A 54 1.49 21.00 -4.89
N ASN A 55 1.00 19.85 -4.41
CA ASN A 55 1.65 18.56 -4.59
C ASN A 55 0.98 17.74 -5.68
N VAL A 56 1.71 16.74 -6.17
CA VAL A 56 1.25 15.70 -7.09
C VAL A 56 1.73 14.34 -6.59
N VAL A 57 1.02 13.28 -7.00
CA VAL A 57 1.51 11.92 -6.79
C VAL A 57 2.40 11.54 -7.98
N VAL A 58 3.67 11.27 -7.70
CA VAL A 58 4.61 10.72 -8.67
C VAL A 58 4.70 9.22 -8.47
N ILE A 59 4.33 8.45 -9.49
CA ILE A 59 4.51 7.00 -9.55
C ILE A 59 5.94 6.73 -10.03
N MET A 60 6.65 5.86 -9.31
CA MET A 60 8.02 5.44 -9.57
C MET A 60 8.02 3.93 -9.85
N ASN A 61 8.09 3.52 -11.11
CA ASN A 61 8.17 2.11 -11.50
C ASN A 61 9.63 1.63 -11.43
N THR A 62 9.87 0.56 -10.69
CA THR A 62 11.19 -0.05 -10.54
C THR A 62 11.70 -0.65 -11.84
N ASN A 63 10.83 -0.99 -12.80
CA ASN A 63 11.16 -1.74 -14.01
C ASN A 63 11.75 -3.14 -13.76
N LYS A 64 11.69 -3.63 -12.52
CA LYS A 64 12.09 -5.00 -12.17
C LYS A 64 11.17 -6.01 -12.85
N ARG A 65 11.74 -7.00 -13.55
CA ARG A 65 10.97 -8.12 -14.11
C ARG A 65 10.45 -9.02 -13.00
N ARG A 66 9.15 -9.33 -13.02
CA ARG A 66 8.47 -10.17 -12.03
C ARG A 66 8.41 -11.61 -12.55
N GLU A 67 9.04 -12.55 -11.86
CA GLU A 67 8.94 -13.99 -12.18
C GLU A 67 8.35 -14.83 -11.03
N LEU A 68 8.32 -14.31 -9.79
CA LEU A 68 8.02 -15.10 -8.58
C LEU A 68 7.16 -14.36 -7.53
N ALA A 69 6.39 -13.34 -7.92
CA ALA A 69 5.62 -12.54 -6.96
C ALA A 69 4.45 -13.33 -6.33
N ASP A 70 3.82 -14.22 -7.08
CA ASP A 70 2.58 -14.88 -6.67
C ASP A 70 2.78 -15.89 -5.54
N SER A 71 3.92 -16.58 -5.49
CA SER A 71 4.22 -17.53 -4.41
C SER A 71 4.46 -16.82 -3.08
N LYS A 72 5.25 -15.76 -3.08
CA LYS A 72 5.51 -14.94 -1.87
C LYS A 72 4.27 -14.19 -1.41
N TYR A 73 3.41 -13.75 -2.33
CA TYR A 73 2.13 -13.15 -1.98
C TYR A 73 1.23 -14.14 -1.21
N ASN A 74 1.09 -15.37 -1.72
CA ASN A 74 0.32 -16.41 -1.05
C ASN A 74 0.93 -16.82 0.30
N GLU A 75 2.26 -16.81 0.42
CA GLU A 75 2.95 -17.04 1.71
C GLU A 75 2.53 -16.01 2.76
N ARG A 76 2.56 -14.71 2.42
CA ARG A 76 2.15 -13.64 3.34
C ARG A 76 0.71 -13.78 3.81
N ARG A 77 -0.17 -14.16 2.88
CA ARG A 77 -1.57 -14.44 3.21
C ARG A 77 -1.69 -15.58 4.22
N ALA A 78 -1.02 -16.71 3.96
CA ALA A 78 -1.05 -17.88 4.85
C ALA A 78 -0.46 -17.57 6.24
N GLU A 79 0.60 -16.76 6.31
CA GLU A 79 1.18 -16.31 7.59
C GLU A 79 0.18 -15.51 8.43
N CYS A 80 -0.56 -14.58 7.81
CA CYS A 80 -1.60 -13.80 8.47
C CYS A 80 -2.81 -14.64 8.89
N GLU A 81 -3.30 -15.54 8.02
CA GLU A 81 -4.39 -16.47 8.35
C GLU A 81 -4.01 -17.35 9.55
N LYS A 82 -2.77 -17.85 9.58
CA LYS A 82 -2.28 -18.65 10.71
C LYS A 82 -2.17 -17.83 12.00
N ALA A 83 -1.76 -16.56 11.91
CA ALA A 83 -1.71 -15.68 13.08
C ALA A 83 -3.11 -15.42 13.67
N VAL A 84 -4.16 -15.33 12.83
CA VAL A 84 -5.55 -15.25 13.32
C VAL A 84 -5.91 -16.51 14.10
N GLU A 85 -5.62 -17.71 13.58
CA GLU A 85 -5.91 -18.97 14.29
C GLU A 85 -5.21 -19.03 15.67
N GLU A 86 -3.98 -18.52 15.79
CA GLU A 86 -3.23 -18.49 17.04
C GLU A 86 -3.82 -17.51 18.05
N LEU A 87 -4.29 -16.35 17.60
CA LEU A 87 -4.95 -15.33 18.43
C LEU A 87 -6.35 -15.75 18.87
N GLN A 88 -7.06 -16.53 18.04
CA GLN A 88 -8.41 -17.06 18.33
C GLN A 88 -8.47 -17.99 19.55
N VAL A 89 -7.33 -18.42 20.08
CA VAL A 89 -7.26 -19.16 21.35
C VAL A 89 -7.77 -18.30 22.53
N ALA A 90 -7.64 -16.97 22.44
CA ALA A 90 -8.05 -16.04 23.50
C ALA A 90 -8.97 -14.91 23.03
N LEU A 91 -9.08 -14.67 21.73
CA LEU A 91 -9.84 -13.56 21.13
C LEU A 91 -10.95 -14.07 20.22
N ASP A 92 -12.09 -13.38 20.20
CA ASP A 92 -13.16 -13.64 19.24
C ASP A 92 -13.03 -12.66 18.06
N ILE A 93 -12.12 -12.97 17.13
CA ILE A 93 -11.86 -12.18 15.91
C ILE A 93 -11.95 -13.06 14.66
N GLN A 94 -12.37 -12.50 13.53
CA GLN A 94 -12.33 -13.18 12.23
C GLN A 94 -11.12 -12.78 11.40
N THR A 95 -10.61 -11.57 11.61
CA THR A 95 -9.48 -11.00 10.89
C THR A 95 -8.56 -10.20 11.82
N LEU A 96 -7.30 -10.00 11.41
CA LEU A 96 -6.38 -9.12 12.14
C LEU A 96 -6.83 -7.65 12.11
N GLY A 97 -7.66 -7.25 11.13
CA GLY A 97 -8.16 -5.87 11.02
C GLY A 97 -9.13 -5.48 12.14
N GLU A 98 -9.65 -6.44 12.91
CA GLU A 98 -10.51 -6.20 14.08
C GLU A 98 -9.71 -5.77 15.33
N LEU A 99 -8.38 -5.84 15.28
CA LEU A 99 -7.51 -5.45 16.39
C LEU A 99 -7.04 -4.00 16.23
N ASP A 100 -6.90 -3.32 17.38
CA ASP A 100 -6.11 -2.10 17.50
C ASP A 100 -4.68 -2.41 17.98
N GLU A 101 -3.84 -1.39 18.09
CA GLU A 101 -2.44 -1.56 18.49
C GLU A 101 -2.29 -2.15 19.90
N TRP A 102 -3.21 -1.82 20.80
CA TRP A 102 -3.15 -2.23 22.20
C TRP A 102 -3.60 -3.68 22.39
N ALA A 103 -4.70 -4.07 21.76
CA ALA A 103 -5.16 -5.45 21.73
C ALA A 103 -4.10 -6.36 21.09
N PHE A 104 -3.48 -5.94 19.99
CA PHE A 104 -2.39 -6.72 19.41
C PHE A 104 -1.19 -6.85 20.36
N ASP A 105 -0.74 -5.76 21.00
CA ASP A 105 0.37 -5.81 21.97
C ASP A 105 0.07 -6.81 23.11
N GLN A 106 -1.12 -6.73 23.71
CA GLN A 106 -1.54 -7.58 24.82
C GLN A 106 -1.55 -9.07 24.50
N TYR A 107 -1.91 -9.46 23.28
CA TYR A 107 -2.12 -10.86 22.89
C TYR A 107 -1.06 -11.40 21.92
N SER A 108 -0.14 -10.55 21.46
CA SER A 108 0.94 -10.92 20.53
C SER A 108 1.78 -12.12 21.00
N TYR A 109 1.89 -12.32 22.31
CA TYR A 109 2.59 -13.46 22.92
C TYR A 109 2.02 -14.83 22.51
N LEU A 110 0.80 -14.90 21.98
CA LEU A 110 0.18 -16.13 21.47
C LEU A 110 0.81 -16.59 20.15
N ILE A 111 1.33 -15.67 19.34
CA ILE A 111 2.01 -15.96 18.08
C ILE A 111 3.47 -16.34 18.39
N LYS A 112 3.81 -17.63 18.23
CA LYS A 112 5.13 -18.16 18.64
C LYS A 112 6.22 -18.02 17.58
N ASP A 113 5.82 -17.89 16.33
CA ASP A 113 6.74 -17.72 15.21
C ASP A 113 7.04 -16.24 14.99
N GLU A 114 8.33 -15.91 14.91
CA GLU A 114 8.77 -14.52 14.81
C GLU A 114 8.33 -13.87 13.49
N ASN A 115 8.33 -14.61 12.38
CA ASN A 115 7.93 -14.08 11.08
C ASN A 115 6.42 -13.82 11.06
N ARG A 116 5.59 -14.76 11.54
CA ARG A 116 4.14 -14.54 11.69
C ARG A 116 3.84 -13.37 12.60
N LEU A 117 4.59 -13.20 13.70
CA LEU A 117 4.42 -12.07 14.59
C LEU A 117 4.67 -10.74 13.85
N LYS A 118 5.72 -10.67 13.02
CA LYS A 118 5.99 -9.50 12.16
C LYS A 118 4.86 -9.27 11.16
N ARG A 119 4.36 -10.32 10.49
CA ARG A 119 3.26 -10.17 9.50
C ARG A 119 1.98 -9.68 10.15
N ALA A 120 1.63 -10.24 11.31
CA ALA A 120 0.45 -9.84 12.04
C ALA A 120 0.56 -8.40 12.56
N ARG A 121 1.74 -8.02 13.07
CA ARG A 121 2.03 -6.66 13.49
C ARG A 121 1.85 -5.66 12.34
N HIS A 122 2.39 -5.97 11.16
CA HIS A 122 2.17 -5.15 9.97
C HIS A 122 0.68 -5.01 9.68
N ALA A 123 -0.07 -6.11 9.59
CA ALA A 123 -1.48 -6.08 9.23
C ALA A 123 -2.32 -5.22 10.19
N VAL A 124 -2.10 -5.35 11.50
CA VAL A 124 -2.81 -4.55 12.51
C VAL A 124 -2.40 -3.07 12.42
N LEU A 125 -1.09 -2.79 12.48
CA LEU A 125 -0.59 -1.42 12.51
C LEU A 125 -0.92 -0.66 11.22
N GLU A 126 -0.87 -1.32 10.06
CA GLU A 126 -1.18 -0.71 8.78
C GLU A 126 -2.67 -0.38 8.64
N ASN A 127 -3.55 -1.22 9.20
CA ASN A 127 -4.98 -0.91 9.29
C ASN A 127 -5.22 0.37 10.11
N GLN A 128 -4.65 0.43 11.33
CA GLN A 128 -4.76 1.61 12.19
C GLN A 128 -4.11 2.87 11.58
N ARG A 129 -3.01 2.69 10.84
CA ARG A 129 -2.35 3.76 10.08
C ARG A 129 -3.23 4.31 8.98
N THR A 130 -4.01 3.45 8.32
CA THR A 130 -4.94 3.83 7.26
C THR A 130 -6.06 4.72 7.78
N LEU A 131 -6.61 4.42 8.97
CA LEU A 131 -7.59 5.29 9.65
C LEU A 131 -7.00 6.69 9.92
N LYS A 132 -5.77 6.74 10.43
CA LYS A 132 -5.06 8.00 10.69
C LYS A 132 -4.77 8.76 9.39
N ALA A 133 -4.43 8.06 8.32
CA ALA A 133 -4.16 8.66 7.01
C ALA A 133 -5.42 9.25 6.38
N GLN A 134 -6.55 8.56 6.48
CA GLN A 134 -7.86 9.08 6.06
C GLN A 134 -8.17 10.41 6.77
N ALA A 135 -8.03 10.43 8.10
CA ALA A 135 -8.29 11.63 8.90
C ALA A 135 -7.35 12.78 8.54
N ALA A 136 -6.06 12.51 8.36
CA ALA A 136 -5.07 13.52 7.95
C ALA A 136 -5.41 14.10 6.56
N LEU A 137 -5.80 13.24 5.61
CA LEU A 137 -6.18 13.66 4.27
C LEU A 137 -7.45 14.53 4.28
N GLN A 138 -8.48 14.12 5.03
CA GLN A 138 -9.71 14.91 5.20
C GLN A 138 -9.46 16.28 5.86
N ALA A 139 -8.50 16.35 6.76
CA ALA A 139 -8.08 17.61 7.40
C ALA A 139 -7.15 18.47 6.51
N GLY A 140 -6.73 17.97 5.34
CA GLY A 140 -5.75 18.64 4.49
C GLY A 140 -4.33 18.72 5.09
N ASP A 141 -4.03 17.87 6.08
CA ASP A 141 -2.72 17.73 6.72
C ASP A 141 -1.84 16.74 5.92
N LEU A 142 -1.36 17.24 4.79
CA LEU A 142 -0.53 16.47 3.86
C LEU A 142 0.85 16.12 4.45
N GLU A 143 1.33 16.88 5.42
CA GLU A 143 2.57 16.61 6.16
C GLU A 143 2.43 15.35 7.01
N THR A 144 1.34 15.23 7.78
CA THR A 144 1.05 14.00 8.53
C THR A 144 0.74 12.85 7.59
N PHE A 145 -0.01 13.07 6.52
CA PHE A 145 -0.28 12.05 5.51
C PHE A 145 1.01 11.48 4.90
N GLY A 146 1.95 12.35 4.50
CA GLY A 146 3.26 11.96 3.98
C GLY A 146 4.10 11.16 4.99
N ARG A 147 4.14 11.60 6.26
CA ARG A 147 4.79 10.81 7.33
C ARG A 147 4.17 9.42 7.52
N LEU A 148 2.85 9.31 7.39
CA LEU A 148 2.15 8.02 7.46
C LEU A 148 2.47 7.14 6.25
N MET A 149 2.67 7.71 5.05
CA MET A 149 3.19 6.96 3.89
C MET A 149 4.58 6.39 4.20
N ASN A 150 5.50 7.18 4.74
CA ASN A 150 6.85 6.72 5.08
C ASN A 150 6.81 5.59 6.12
N ALA A 151 6.01 5.78 7.18
CA ALA A 151 5.86 4.80 8.24
C ALA A 151 5.24 3.48 7.76
N SER A 152 4.37 3.53 6.74
CA SER A 152 3.88 2.33 6.06
C SER A 152 5.01 1.62 5.31
N HIS A 153 5.84 2.35 4.56
CA HIS A 153 6.94 1.72 3.84
C HIS A 153 7.91 0.99 4.76
N VAL A 154 8.29 1.61 5.89
CA VAL A 154 9.13 0.99 6.93
C VAL A 154 8.49 -0.30 7.44
N SER A 155 7.16 -0.32 7.64
CA SER A 155 6.45 -1.53 8.05
C SER A 155 6.46 -2.60 6.96
N LEU A 156 6.30 -2.23 5.68
CA LEU A 156 6.38 -3.16 4.55
C LEU A 156 7.78 -3.71 4.33
N GLU A 157 8.81 -2.93 4.65
CA GLU A 157 10.21 -3.31 4.55
C GLU A 157 10.61 -4.28 5.67
N HIS A 158 10.34 -3.92 6.93
CA HIS A 158 10.87 -4.67 8.09
C HIS A 158 9.90 -5.67 8.69
N ASP A 159 8.58 -5.39 8.68
CA ASP A 159 7.58 -6.25 9.29
C ASP A 159 6.87 -7.14 8.26
N TYR A 160 6.65 -6.64 7.05
CA TYR A 160 6.04 -7.44 5.98
C TYR A 160 7.04 -8.03 5.00
N GLU A 161 8.24 -7.46 4.91
CA GLU A 161 9.33 -7.94 4.03
C GLU A 161 8.87 -8.15 2.58
N VAL A 162 8.21 -7.14 2.01
CA VAL A 162 7.67 -7.17 0.63
C VAL A 162 8.26 -6.12 -0.30
N THR A 163 9.24 -5.34 0.12
CA THR A 163 9.80 -4.26 -0.71
C THR A 163 10.98 -4.76 -1.56
N GLY A 164 12.14 -4.92 -0.93
CA GLY A 164 13.40 -5.29 -1.56
C GLY A 164 14.15 -4.12 -2.18
N LEU A 165 15.41 -4.37 -2.55
CA LEU A 165 16.40 -3.38 -3.00
C LEU A 165 15.81 -2.29 -3.91
N GLU A 166 15.05 -2.67 -4.93
CA GLU A 166 14.50 -1.71 -5.88
C GLU A 166 13.48 -0.75 -5.26
N LEU A 167 12.51 -1.27 -4.51
CA LEU A 167 11.50 -0.41 -3.88
C LEU A 167 12.12 0.45 -2.77
N ASP A 168 13.01 -0.14 -1.97
CA ASP A 168 13.69 0.56 -0.88
C ASP A 168 14.57 1.69 -1.43
N THR A 169 15.33 1.43 -2.51
CA THR A 169 16.16 2.46 -3.16
C THR A 169 15.31 3.62 -3.66
N LEU A 170 14.19 3.37 -4.34
CA LEU A 170 13.31 4.45 -4.81
C LEU A 170 12.79 5.29 -3.64
N VAL A 171 12.29 4.65 -2.60
CA VAL A 171 11.59 5.31 -1.51
C VAL A 171 12.55 6.03 -0.56
N HIS A 172 13.63 5.39 -0.14
CA HIS A 172 14.64 6.02 0.72
C HIS A 172 15.25 7.24 0.03
N THR A 173 15.60 7.12 -1.26
CA THR A 173 16.11 8.28 -2.01
C THR A 173 15.07 9.38 -2.13
N ALA A 174 13.79 9.02 -2.32
CA ALA A 174 12.70 10.00 -2.41
C ALA A 174 12.55 10.81 -1.11
N TRP A 175 12.75 10.21 0.07
CA TRP A 175 12.66 10.91 1.36
C TRP A 175 13.72 11.99 1.54
N ASP A 176 14.87 11.84 0.91
CA ASP A 176 15.97 12.81 0.99
C ASP A 176 15.78 14.02 0.06
N GLN A 177 14.77 14.01 -0.81
CA GLN A 177 14.57 15.07 -1.80
C GLN A 177 13.76 16.24 -1.24
N GLU A 178 14.18 17.45 -1.57
CA GLU A 178 13.42 18.65 -1.24
C GLU A 178 12.05 18.64 -1.94
N GLY A 179 11.00 19.03 -1.21
CA GLY A 179 9.64 19.09 -1.74
C GLY A 179 8.91 17.75 -1.73
N VAL A 180 9.48 16.70 -1.12
CA VAL A 180 8.79 15.42 -0.91
C VAL A 180 8.20 15.36 0.50
N LEU A 181 6.89 15.13 0.59
CA LEU A 181 6.19 14.96 1.88
C LEU A 181 6.25 13.53 2.39
N GLY A 182 6.29 12.56 1.47
CA GLY A 182 6.45 11.16 1.80
C GLY A 182 6.40 10.26 0.57
N ALA A 183 6.91 9.05 0.73
CA ALA A 183 6.95 8.03 -0.31
C ALA A 183 6.80 6.63 0.28
N ARG A 184 6.19 5.72 -0.49
CA ARG A 184 6.08 4.30 -0.18
C ARG A 184 5.91 3.45 -1.43
N MET A 185 6.21 2.15 -1.32
CA MET A 185 5.76 1.17 -2.31
C MET A 185 4.22 1.11 -2.42
N THR A 186 3.69 0.73 -3.59
CA THR A 186 2.26 0.48 -3.81
C THR A 186 2.01 -0.85 -4.53
N GLY A 187 0.83 -1.44 -4.31
CA GLY A 187 0.47 -2.77 -4.81
C GLY A 187 1.03 -3.91 -3.97
N ALA A 188 1.32 -5.06 -4.59
CA ALA A 188 1.74 -6.28 -3.88
C ALA A 188 3.19 -6.25 -3.35
N GLY A 189 4.04 -5.35 -3.85
CA GLY A 189 5.48 -5.36 -3.59
C GLY A 189 6.26 -6.33 -4.49
N PHE A 190 7.46 -6.72 -4.03
CA PHE A 190 8.44 -7.56 -4.71
C PHE A 190 8.90 -6.98 -6.06
N GLY A 191 8.99 -5.64 -6.13
CA GLY A 191 9.14 -4.85 -7.36
C GLY A 191 7.86 -4.07 -7.68
N GLY A 192 7.69 -3.67 -8.95
CA GLY A 192 6.54 -2.85 -9.34
C GLY A 192 6.76 -1.37 -9.09
N CYS A 193 5.82 -0.72 -8.42
CA CYS A 193 5.84 0.72 -8.28
C CYS A 193 5.92 1.17 -6.82
N ALA A 194 6.54 2.32 -6.62
CA ALA A 194 6.36 3.18 -5.48
C ALA A 194 5.60 4.45 -5.89
N ILE A 195 5.12 5.19 -4.90
CA ILE A 195 4.49 6.49 -5.05
C ILE A 195 5.15 7.49 -4.09
N ALA A 196 5.30 8.73 -4.54
CA ALA A 196 5.77 9.85 -3.73
C ALA A 196 4.79 11.03 -3.85
N LEU A 197 4.59 11.74 -2.75
CA LEU A 197 3.86 13.01 -2.73
C LEU A 197 4.88 14.14 -2.85
N VAL A 198 4.91 14.80 -4.01
CA VAL A 198 5.98 15.74 -4.41
C VAL A 198 5.38 17.09 -4.79
N ARG A 199 6.00 18.18 -4.33
CA ARG A 199 5.66 19.54 -4.73
C ARG A 199 5.85 19.72 -6.24
N LYS A 200 4.88 20.34 -6.91
CA LYS A 200 4.82 20.46 -8.39
C LYS A 200 6.08 21.05 -9.01
N ASP A 201 6.68 22.05 -8.36
CA ASP A 201 7.90 22.73 -8.81
C ASP A 201 9.18 21.90 -8.61
N ALA A 202 9.15 20.88 -7.74
CA ALA A 202 10.28 20.03 -7.42
C ALA A 202 10.34 18.75 -8.28
N VAL A 203 9.28 18.42 -9.03
CA VAL A 203 9.12 17.13 -9.73
C VAL A 203 10.28 16.79 -10.66
N GLU A 204 10.79 17.74 -11.45
CA GLU A 204 11.87 17.44 -12.40
C GLU A 204 13.21 17.22 -11.70
N ALA A 205 13.51 18.01 -10.65
CA ALA A 205 14.70 17.80 -9.83
C ALA A 205 14.63 16.45 -9.09
N PHE A 206 13.46 16.14 -8.53
CA PHE A 206 13.16 14.86 -7.88
C PHE A 206 13.41 13.67 -8.82
N LYS A 207 12.84 13.67 -10.02
CA LYS A 207 13.00 12.59 -11.01
C LYS A 207 14.47 12.39 -11.39
N ALA A 208 15.20 13.48 -11.60
CA ALA A 208 16.62 13.43 -11.96
C ALA A 208 17.47 12.83 -10.83
N ALA A 209 17.27 13.28 -9.59
CA ALA A 209 18.03 12.82 -8.44
C ALA A 209 17.73 11.35 -8.10
N VAL A 210 16.44 10.99 -7.98
CA VAL A 210 16.01 9.62 -7.66
C VAL A 210 16.40 8.66 -8.78
N GLY A 211 16.19 9.05 -10.05
CA GLY A 211 16.53 8.21 -11.19
C GLY A 211 18.03 7.91 -11.28
N LYS A 212 18.86 8.94 -11.08
CA LYS A 212 20.32 8.79 -11.08
C LYS A 212 20.79 7.84 -9.97
N HIS A 213 20.38 8.08 -8.72
CA HIS A 213 20.83 7.25 -7.61
C HIS A 213 20.33 5.81 -7.73
N TYR A 214 19.09 5.63 -8.20
CA TYR A 214 18.54 4.30 -8.45
C TYR A 214 19.36 3.55 -9.49
N GLU A 215 19.72 4.17 -10.62
CA GLU A 215 20.52 3.52 -11.66
C GLU A 215 21.93 3.18 -11.17
N GLU A 216 22.53 4.02 -10.31
CA GLU A 216 23.83 3.76 -9.68
C GLU A 216 23.78 2.55 -8.72
N VAL A 217 22.70 2.39 -7.94
CA VAL A 217 22.57 1.32 -6.93
C VAL A 217 22.04 0.02 -7.52
N VAL A 218 21.00 0.11 -8.37
CA VAL A 218 20.25 -1.04 -8.89
C VAL A 218 20.81 -1.51 -10.23
N GLY A 219 21.48 -0.64 -10.99
CA GLY A 219 22.13 -0.97 -12.25
C GLY A 219 21.25 -0.85 -13.50
N TYR A 220 20.02 -0.34 -13.37
CA TYR A 220 19.14 -0.01 -14.50
C TYR A 220 18.18 1.12 -14.12
N ALA A 221 17.66 1.84 -15.11
CA ALA A 221 16.83 3.03 -14.88
C ALA A 221 15.39 2.68 -14.44
N PRO A 222 14.80 3.46 -13.50
CA PRO A 222 13.38 3.38 -13.17
C PRO A 222 12.56 4.19 -14.18
N SER A 223 11.24 4.23 -14.01
CA SER A 223 10.36 5.09 -14.80
C SER A 223 9.45 5.92 -13.90
N PHE A 224 9.15 7.15 -14.32
CA PHE A 224 8.38 8.10 -13.53
C PHE A 224 7.12 8.55 -14.29
N TYR A 225 5.99 8.59 -13.60
CA TYR A 225 4.71 9.05 -14.13
C TYR A 225 4.05 9.97 -13.11
N ILE A 226 3.38 11.04 -13.57
CA ILE A 226 2.54 11.86 -12.70
C ILE A 226 1.14 11.24 -12.75
N ALA A 227 0.59 10.90 -11.58
CA ALA A 227 -0.73 10.29 -11.51
C ALA A 227 -1.83 11.34 -11.68
N GLU A 228 -2.86 10.98 -12.45
CA GLU A 228 -4.13 11.70 -12.52
C GLU A 228 -5.23 10.81 -11.94
N VAL A 229 -6.03 11.36 -11.03
CA VAL A 229 -7.12 10.61 -10.38
C VAL A 229 -8.41 10.78 -11.16
N ALA A 230 -8.89 9.66 -11.70
CA ALA A 230 -9.99 9.62 -12.66
C ALA A 230 -11.16 8.78 -12.16
N GLY A 231 -12.33 9.01 -12.75
CA GLY A 231 -13.53 8.22 -12.57
C GLY A 231 -13.33 6.77 -12.98
N GLY A 232 -14.02 5.87 -12.28
CA GLY A 232 -13.95 4.44 -12.50
C GLY A 232 -14.57 3.98 -13.81
N THR A 233 -14.58 2.67 -13.99
CA THR A 233 -15.06 2.00 -15.21
C THR A 233 -16.51 2.39 -15.50
N ARG A 234 -16.73 2.90 -16.72
CA ARG A 234 -18.06 3.27 -17.22
C ARG A 234 -18.16 3.05 -18.72
N VAL A 235 -19.38 2.87 -19.22
CA VAL A 235 -19.66 2.96 -20.66
C VAL A 235 -19.53 4.43 -21.05
N LEU A 236 -18.84 4.70 -22.17
CA LEU A 236 -18.80 6.02 -22.77
C LEU A 236 -19.87 6.06 -23.87
N ASP A 237 -20.70 7.09 -23.83
CA ASP A 237 -21.70 7.37 -24.87
C ASP A 237 -21.05 7.96 -26.14
#